data_AF-A0A933IGL8-F1
#
_entry.id   AF-A0A933IGL8-F1
#
_cell.length_a   1.000
_cell.length_b   1.000
_cell.length_c   1.000
_cell.angle_alpha   90.00
_cell.angle_beta   90.00
_cell.angle_gamma   90.00
#
_symmetry.space_group_name_H-M   'P 1'
#
loop_
_entity.id
_entity.type
_entity.pdbx_description
1 polymer ?
#
loop_
_entity_poly.entity_id
_entity_poly.type
_entity_poly.pdbx_seq_one_letter_code
_entity_poly.pdbx_strand_id
1 'polypeptide(L)'
;STGRMLEHWHTGSMTRRVPELHRAVPRATIQLHPDDPRALGIASGDRVKVTSRRGSITGVAEIEGRTVPQKGLVFVPFFDQDVLVNLATLDSFCPISKQPDYKKCAVRVEKV
;
A
#
# COMPACT_ATOMS: atom_id res chain seq x y z
N SER A 1 2.59 -6.33 0.52
CA SER A 1 1.26 -6.95 0.57
C SER A 1 0.19 -5.88 0.39
N THR A 2 -0.99 -6.26 -0.12
CA THR A 2 -2.15 -5.36 -0.25
C THR A 2 -3.29 -5.78 0.66
N GLY A 3 -4.15 -4.85 1.06
CA GLY A 3 -5.30 -5.19 1.90
C GLY A 3 -6.40 -4.16 1.91
N ARG A 4 -7.42 -4.43 2.75
CA ARG A 4 -8.59 -3.57 2.94
C ARG A 4 -8.39 -2.71 4.17
N MET A 5 -9.03 -1.55 4.15
CA MET A 5 -9.30 -0.73 5.34
C MET A 5 -10.77 -0.92 5.71
N LEU A 6 -11.10 -0.83 6.99
CA LEU A 6 -12.46 -1.04 7.49
C LEU A 6 -13.46 -0.08 6.82
N GLU A 7 -13.02 1.14 6.55
CA GLU A 7 -13.81 2.26 6.06
C GLU A 7 -14.12 2.15 4.56
N HIS A 8 -13.33 1.37 3.80
CA HIS A 8 -13.37 1.41 2.35
C HIS A 8 -13.71 0.08 1.70
N TRP A 9 -14.74 0.12 0.85
CA TRP A 9 -15.13 -1.01 0.02
C TRP A 9 -14.36 -1.02 -1.30
N HIS A 10 -13.48 -2.00 -1.45
CA HIS A 10 -12.75 -2.27 -2.69
C HIS A 10 -12.07 -1.02 -3.24
N THR A 11 -12.38 -0.58 -4.45
CA THR A 11 -11.80 0.58 -5.13
C THR A 11 -12.34 1.92 -4.64
N GLY A 12 -13.14 1.93 -3.57
CA GLY A 12 -13.65 3.15 -2.93
C GLY A 12 -14.71 3.90 -3.73
N SER A 13 -15.20 3.36 -4.85
CA SER A 13 -16.18 4.03 -5.73
C SER A 13 -17.48 4.43 -5.03
N MET A 14 -17.87 3.67 -4.01
CA MET A 14 -19.02 3.95 -3.15
C MET A 14 -18.62 4.68 -1.86
N THR A 15 -17.71 4.08 -1.08
CA THR A 15 -17.44 4.50 0.30
C THR A 15 -16.66 5.80 0.42
N ARG A 16 -15.82 6.16 -0.57
CA ARG A 16 -15.12 7.47 -0.56
C ARG A 16 -16.06 8.65 -0.74
N ARG A 17 -17.31 8.41 -1.18
CA ARG A 17 -18.35 9.44 -1.32
C ARG A 17 -19.11 9.68 -0.02
N VAL A 18 -18.95 8.81 0.98
CA VAL A 18 -19.54 8.98 2.31
C VAL A 18 -18.58 9.83 3.15
N PRO A 19 -18.95 11.07 3.53
CA PRO A 19 -18.03 12.01 4.17
C PRO A 19 -17.38 11.49 5.45
N GLU A 20 -18.11 10.72 6.26
CA GLU A 20 -17.65 10.15 7.51
C GLU A 20 -16.54 9.12 7.29
N LEU A 21 -16.75 8.22 6.32
CA LEU A 21 -15.77 7.18 5.96
C LEU A 21 -14.53 7.79 5.32
N HIS A 22 -14.72 8.78 4.44
CA HIS A 22 -13.60 9.48 3.80
C HIS A 22 -12.79 10.29 4.82
N ARG A 23 -13.42 10.95 5.79
CA ARG A 23 -12.71 11.67 6.85
C ARG A 23 -11.86 10.74 7.73
N ALA A 24 -12.37 9.54 8.02
CA ALA A 24 -11.67 8.57 8.85
C ALA A 24 -10.39 8.04 8.18
N VAL A 25 -10.43 7.75 6.86
CA VAL A 25 -9.25 7.34 6.08
C VAL A 25 -9.28 8.06 4.73
N PRO A 26 -8.68 9.25 4.61
CA PRO A 26 -8.84 10.09 3.41
C PRO A 26 -7.98 9.62 2.22
N ARG A 27 -6.86 8.93 2.49
CA ARG A 27 -5.89 8.53 1.47
C ARG A 27 -5.26 7.18 1.81
N ALA A 28 -4.79 6.46 0.80
CA ALA A 28 -3.94 5.30 0.99
C ALA A 28 -2.54 5.72 1.42
N THR A 29 -2.02 5.07 2.46
CA THR A 29 -0.65 5.24 2.97
C THR A 29 0.18 3.99 2.67
N ILE A 30 1.49 4.19 2.54
CA ILE A 30 2.48 3.13 2.40
C ILE A 30 2.99 2.82 3.81
N GLN A 31 2.51 1.72 4.37
CA GLN A 31 2.80 1.34 5.74
C GLN A 31 4.10 0.55 5.81
N LEU A 32 4.96 0.96 6.73
CA LEU A 32 6.28 0.40 6.95
C LEU A 32 6.46 0.01 8.43
N HIS A 33 7.23 -1.04 8.68
CA HIS A 33 7.65 -1.38 10.05
C HIS A 33 8.60 -0.30 10.58
N PRO A 34 8.59 0.08 11.87
CA PRO A 34 9.39 1.20 12.40
C PRO A 34 10.91 1.04 12.27
N ASP A 35 11.42 -0.19 12.18
CA ASP A 35 12.86 -0.45 12.04
C ASP A 35 13.40 -0.30 10.62
N ASP A 36 12.58 -0.52 9.59
CA ASP A 36 13.01 -0.45 8.19
C ASP A 36 13.37 0.98 7.73
N PRO A 37 12.56 2.02 8.04
CA PRO A 37 12.79 3.37 7.54
C PRO A 37 14.01 4.04 8.19
N ARG A 38 14.48 3.58 9.36
CA ARG A 38 15.74 4.08 9.97
C ARG A 38 16.94 3.83 9.06
N ALA A 39 16.98 2.69 8.37
CA ALA A 39 18.05 2.37 7.43
C ALA A 39 17.92 3.16 6.11
N LEU A 40 16.73 3.70 5.81
CA LEU A 40 16.41 4.37 4.55
C LEU A 40 16.25 5.90 4.68
N GLY A 41 16.35 6.47 5.88
CA GLY A 41 16.17 7.90 6.13
C GLY A 41 14.73 8.39 5.85
N ILE A 42 13.75 7.51 6.00
CA ILE A 42 12.32 7.81 5.77
C ILE A 42 11.64 8.13 7.11
N ALA A 43 10.81 9.16 7.14
CA ALA A 43 9.95 9.50 8.26
C ALA A 43 8.46 9.32 7.90
N SER A 44 7.60 9.22 8.92
CA SER A 44 6.16 9.20 8.71
C SER A 44 5.73 10.54 8.10
N GLY A 45 4.93 10.52 7.04
CA GLY A 45 4.54 11.70 6.27
C GLY A 45 5.42 11.99 5.04
N ASP A 46 6.59 11.36 4.91
CA ASP A 46 7.43 11.52 3.73
C ASP A 46 6.76 10.92 2.48
N ARG A 47 7.04 11.50 1.31
CA ARG A 47 6.71 10.86 0.05
C ARG A 47 7.74 9.79 -0.26
N VAL A 48 7.24 8.59 -0.56
CA VAL A 48 8.08 7.45 -0.93
C VAL A 48 7.59 6.82 -2.22
N LYS A 49 8.53 6.27 -2.97
CA LYS A 49 8.28 5.49 -4.18
C LYS A 49 8.50 4.02 -3.88
N VAL A 50 7.52 3.20 -4.23
CA VAL A 50 7.58 1.74 -4.14
C VAL A 50 7.67 1.20 -5.55
N THR A 51 8.78 0.54 -5.86
CA THR A 51 9.09 0.03 -7.20
C THR A 51 9.19 -1.49 -7.17
N SER A 52 8.51 -2.16 -8.09
CA SER A 52 8.66 -3.59 -8.37
C SER A 52 9.16 -3.79 -9.81
N ARG A 53 9.28 -5.05 -10.24
CA ARG A 53 9.61 -5.38 -11.64
C ARG A 53 8.54 -4.93 -12.63
N ARG A 54 7.28 -4.78 -12.20
CA ARG A 54 6.14 -4.45 -13.08
C ARG A 54 5.93 -2.94 -13.24
N GLY A 55 6.26 -2.17 -12.20
CA GLY A 55 6.01 -0.75 -12.19
C GLY A 55 6.31 -0.14 -10.84
N SER A 56 5.89 1.11 -10.67
CA SER A 56 6.11 1.86 -9.44
C SER A 56 4.88 2.68 -9.06
N ILE A 57 4.72 2.89 -7.77
CA ILE A 57 3.74 3.82 -7.20
C ILE A 57 4.45 4.83 -6.30
N THR A 58 3.83 5.98 -6.11
CA THR A 58 4.26 6.98 -5.13
C THR A 58 3.13 7.21 -4.14
N GLY A 59 3.46 7.30 -2.86
CA GLY A 59 2.50 7.54 -1.79
C GLY A 59 3.17 8.15 -0.58
N VAL A 60 2.39 8.35 0.48
CA VAL A 60 2.89 8.88 1.76
C VAL A 60 3.25 7.72 2.66
N ALA A 61 4.45 7.73 3.22
CA ALA A 61 4.87 6.75 4.22
C ALA A 61 4.10 6.94 5.52
N GLU A 62 3.63 5.85 6.11
CA GLU A 62 3.05 5.82 7.44
C GLU A 62 3.83 4.82 8.29
N ILE A 63 4.47 5.35 9.34
CA ILE A 63 5.23 4.57 10.32
C ILE A 63 4.45 4.63 11.63
N GLU A 64 4.33 3.48 12.33
CA GLU A 64 3.58 3.37 13.60
C GLU A 64 2.09 3.77 13.49
N GLY A 65 1.50 3.58 12.31
CA GLY A 65 0.06 3.80 12.11
C GLY A 65 -0.82 2.70 12.71
N ARG A 66 -2.12 2.74 12.35
CA ARG A 66 -3.11 1.74 12.78
C ARG A 66 -2.70 0.28 12.46
N THR A 67 -1.92 0.09 11.41
CA THR A 67 -1.43 -1.22 10.99
C THR A 67 0.09 -1.15 10.92
N VAL A 68 0.73 -1.99 11.74
CA VAL A 68 2.18 -2.14 11.75
C VAL A 68 2.51 -3.47 11.08
N PRO A 69 3.02 -3.45 9.83
CA PRO A 69 3.43 -4.68 9.15
C PRO A 69 4.67 -5.28 9.83
N GLN A 70 4.94 -6.57 9.60
CA GLN A 70 6.18 -7.21 10.03
C GLN A 70 7.40 -6.53 9.40
N LYS A 71 8.57 -6.61 10.05
CA LYS A 71 9.83 -6.09 9.51
C LYS A 71 10.12 -6.66 8.12
N GLY A 72 10.50 -5.79 7.18
CA GLY A 72 10.74 -6.13 5.77
C GLY A 72 9.48 -6.25 4.91
N LEU A 73 8.28 -6.04 5.48
CA LEU A 73 7.01 -6.09 4.76
C LEU A 73 6.45 -4.67 4.56
N VAL A 74 6.21 -4.32 3.30
CA VAL A 74 5.47 -3.11 2.93
C VAL A 74 3.99 -3.46 2.79
N PHE A 75 3.10 -2.69 3.41
CA PHE A 75 1.65 -2.82 3.23
C PHE A 75 1.06 -1.57 2.57
N VAL A 76 0.19 -1.76 1.58
CA VAL A 76 -0.50 -0.64 0.91
C VAL A 76 -1.96 -1.04 0.65
N PRO A 77 -2.95 -0.27 1.12
CA PRO A 77 -4.35 -0.52 0.81
C PRO A 77 -4.66 -0.11 -0.64
N PHE A 78 -5.65 -0.75 -1.27
CA PHE A 78 -5.93 -0.61 -2.71
C PHE A 78 -7.20 0.20 -3.04
N PHE A 79 -7.78 0.90 -2.06
CA PHE A 79 -9.03 1.64 -2.26
C PHE A 79 -8.87 3.00 -2.93
N ASP A 80 -7.65 3.53 -2.94
CA ASP A 80 -7.39 4.89 -3.38
C ASP A 80 -7.08 4.96 -4.87
N GLN A 81 -7.80 5.81 -5.59
CA GLN A 81 -7.60 6.02 -7.02
C GLN A 81 -6.29 6.76 -7.32
N ASP A 82 -5.76 7.49 -6.33
CA ASP A 82 -4.53 8.26 -6.47
C ASP A 82 -3.28 7.38 -6.23
N VAL A 83 -3.46 6.19 -5.63
CA VAL A 83 -2.40 5.21 -5.34
C VAL A 83 -2.79 3.83 -5.89
N LEU A 84 -2.55 3.64 -7.19
CA LEU A 84 -2.89 2.41 -7.91
C LEU A 84 -1.90 1.27 -7.62
N VAL A 85 -1.92 0.70 -6.40
CA VAL A 85 -0.96 -0.32 -5.94
C VAL A 85 -0.84 -1.54 -6.85
N ASN A 86 -1.89 -1.92 -7.57
CA ASN A 86 -1.84 -3.06 -8.50
C ASN A 86 -0.90 -2.83 -9.71
N LEU A 87 -0.45 -1.60 -9.96
CA LEU A 87 0.62 -1.32 -10.92
C LEU A 87 1.97 -1.89 -10.45
N ALA A 88 2.17 -2.01 -9.13
CA ALA A 88 3.37 -2.57 -8.53
C ALA A 88 3.24 -4.08 -8.20
N THR A 89 2.04 -4.68 -8.22
CA THR A 89 1.87 -6.12 -7.95
C THR A 89 2.31 -6.99 -9.13
N LEU A 90 2.63 -8.26 -8.89
CA LEU A 90 2.99 -9.20 -9.94
C LEU A 90 1.75 -9.68 -10.72
N ASP A 91 1.96 -10.08 -11.98
CA ASP A 91 0.95 -10.70 -12.84
C ASP A 91 1.05 -12.24 -12.84
N SER A 92 1.71 -12.79 -11.81
CA SER A 92 1.82 -14.24 -11.65
C SER A 92 0.55 -14.78 -11.01
N PHE A 93 0.11 -15.96 -11.44
CA PHE A 93 -1.11 -16.59 -10.97
C PHE A 93 -0.89 -18.08 -10.69
N CYS A 94 -1.72 -18.64 -9.82
CA CYS A 94 -1.70 -20.08 -9.54
C CYS A 94 -2.10 -20.86 -10.80
N PRO A 95 -1.32 -21.85 -11.27
CA PRO A 95 -1.62 -22.57 -12.51
C PRO A 95 -2.93 -23.36 -12.45
N ILE A 96 -3.42 -23.71 -11.25
CA ILE A 96 -4.66 -24.45 -11.02
C ILE A 96 -5.85 -23.48 -10.91
N SER A 97 -5.87 -22.61 -9.89
CA SER A 97 -7.02 -21.74 -9.62
C SER A 97 -7.13 -20.52 -10.54
N LYS A 98 -6.06 -20.21 -11.29
CA LYS A 98 -5.92 -19.00 -12.10
C LYS A 98 -5.99 -17.69 -11.30
N GLN A 99 -5.89 -17.76 -9.97
CA GLN A 99 -5.93 -16.58 -9.12
C GLN A 99 -4.57 -15.86 -9.13
N PRO A 100 -4.53 -14.54 -9.39
CA PRO A 100 -3.31 -13.75 -9.31
C PRO A 100 -2.81 -13.58 -7.88
N ASP A 101 -1.49 -13.45 -7.73
CA ASP A 101 -0.85 -13.24 -6.44
C ASP A 101 -0.74 -11.74 -6.08
N TYR A 102 -1.74 -11.27 -5.33
CA TYR A 102 -1.74 -9.90 -4.81
C TYR A 102 -1.10 -9.76 -3.43
N LYS A 103 -0.71 -10.85 -2.79
CA LYS A 103 -0.33 -10.84 -1.36
C LYS A 103 1.18 -10.84 -1.16
N LYS A 104 1.95 -11.32 -2.14
CA LYS A 104 3.42 -11.23 -2.12
C LYS A 104 3.98 -10.68 -3.43
N CYS A 105 4.90 -9.73 -3.29
CA CYS A 105 5.70 -9.17 -4.38
C CYS A 105 6.95 -8.53 -3.76
N ALA A 106 8.11 -8.75 -4.38
CA ALA A 106 9.35 -8.08 -3.99
C ALA A 106 9.35 -6.64 -4.50
N VAL A 107 9.63 -5.69 -3.60
CA VAL A 107 9.63 -4.26 -3.91
C VAL A 107 10.85 -3.59 -3.29
N ARG A 108 11.28 -2.48 -3.89
CA ARG A 108 12.22 -1.53 -3.31
C ARG A 108 11.46 -0.27 -2.91
N VAL A 109 11.81 0.30 -1.75
CA VAL A 109 11.26 1.57 -1.26
C VAL A 109 12.37 2.60 -1.25
N GLU A 110 12.08 3.79 -1.77
CA GLU A 110 13.00 4.92 -1.80
C GLU A 110 12.28 6.22 -1.45
N LYS A 111 12.95 7.13 -0.75
CA LYS A 111 12.44 8.49 -0.49
C LYS A 111 12.46 9.31 -1.77
N VAL A 112 11.41 10.11 -1.99
CA VAL A 112 11.28 11.04 -3.12
C VAL A 112 11.72 12.43 -2.72
#